data_AF-A0A7C4UF21-F1
#
_entry.id   AF-A0A7C4UF21-F1
#
_cell.length_a   1.000
_cell.length_b   1.000
_cell.length_c   1.000
_cell.angle_alpha   90.00
_cell.angle_beta   90.00
_cell.angle_gamma   90.00
#
_symmetry.space_group_name_H-M   'P 1'
#
loop_
_entity.id
_entity.type
_entity.pdbx_description
1 polymer ?
#
loop_
_entity_poly.entity_id
_entity_poly.type
_entity_poly.pdbx_seq_one_letter_code
_entity_poly.pdbx_strand_id
1 'polypeptide(L)'
;MLDRVTFLAAVLERPDDDAPRLVYADWLEEQGDAPRAQLIRIQIELARGVEDPDRAGELRRMEKQLLRHHADEWLMPLNERIDARRRQIGPLRLPEFERMFDLLFSSRSNPSLLNPFPLFQTGADTEQMRAFFASFFSDALHQHPFAQMALRFSFRRGFPEVAALLAADFLQFADVLFELAPLREIHVQESPFRPGFIQLFSSPWLEKLSGLELRGELIGPSLDA
;
A
#
# COMPACT_ATOMS: atom_id res chain seq x y z
N MET A 1 -24.19 -19.03 17.05
CA MET A 1 -22.73 -18.80 16.98
C MET A 1 -22.54 -17.48 16.25
N LEU A 2 -21.68 -16.61 16.77
CA LEU A 2 -21.26 -15.41 16.05
C LEU A 2 -20.48 -15.85 14.81
N ASP A 3 -20.67 -15.15 13.69
CA ASP A 3 -19.93 -15.41 12.46
C ASP A 3 -18.61 -14.61 12.44
N ARG A 4 -17.72 -14.96 11.50
CA ARG A 4 -16.43 -14.27 11.29
C ARG A 4 -16.59 -12.75 11.15
N VAL A 5 -17.65 -12.31 10.49
CA VAL A 5 -17.93 -10.90 10.21
C VAL A 5 -18.13 -10.14 11.52
N THR A 6 -18.82 -10.72 12.49
CA THR A 6 -19.07 -10.05 13.77
C THR A 6 -17.79 -9.84 14.58
N PHE A 7 -16.89 -10.83 14.61
CA PHE A 7 -15.60 -10.66 15.29
C PHE A 7 -14.69 -9.65 14.59
N LEU A 8 -14.65 -9.67 13.26
CA LEU A 8 -13.88 -8.68 12.49
C LEU A 8 -14.43 -7.26 12.72
N ALA A 9 -15.75 -7.08 12.73
CA ALA A 9 -16.37 -5.78 13.02
C ALA A 9 -15.95 -5.23 14.38
N ALA A 10 -15.88 -6.08 15.42
CA ALA A 10 -15.42 -5.67 16.74
C ALA A 10 -13.95 -5.21 16.75
N VAL A 11 -13.08 -5.86 15.97
CA VAL A 11 -11.68 -5.43 15.80
C VAL A 11 -11.58 -4.11 15.05
N LEU A 12 -12.38 -3.92 14.00
CA LEU A 12 -12.42 -2.68 13.22
C LEU A 12 -12.96 -1.48 14.03
N GLU A 13 -13.91 -1.71 14.93
CA GLU A 13 -14.45 -0.66 15.81
C GLU A 13 -13.43 -0.20 16.85
N ARG A 14 -12.57 -1.10 17.34
CA ARG A 14 -11.58 -0.81 18.40
C ARG A 14 -10.17 -1.26 17.99
N PRO A 15 -9.57 -0.60 16.99
CA PRO A 15 -8.31 -1.05 16.43
C PRO A 15 -7.11 -0.84 17.37
N ASP A 16 -7.23 -0.19 18.51
CA ASP A 16 -6.11 -0.11 19.47
C ASP A 16 -6.23 -1.14 20.61
N ASP A 17 -7.38 -1.82 20.73
CA ASP A 17 -7.70 -2.77 21.81
C ASP A 17 -7.32 -4.22 21.45
N ASP A 18 -6.55 -4.86 22.32
CA ASP A 18 -6.16 -6.26 22.15
C ASP A 18 -7.30 -7.24 22.47
N ALA A 19 -8.29 -6.85 23.30
CA ALA A 19 -9.35 -7.73 23.73
C ALA A 19 -10.18 -8.34 22.58
N PRO A 20 -10.73 -7.56 21.62
CA PRO A 20 -11.45 -8.14 20.48
C PRO A 20 -10.56 -9.01 19.60
N ARG A 21 -9.25 -8.72 19.53
CA ARG A 21 -8.28 -9.51 18.76
C ARG A 21 -8.04 -10.88 19.39
N LEU A 22 -7.90 -10.94 20.71
CA LEU A 22 -7.73 -12.20 21.44
C LEU A 22 -8.98 -13.08 21.36
N VAL A 23 -10.16 -12.48 21.49
CA VAL A 23 -11.43 -13.21 21.29
C VAL A 23 -11.53 -13.76 19.86
N TYR A 24 -11.11 -12.99 18.85
CA TYR A 24 -11.05 -13.48 17.47
C TYR A 24 -10.02 -14.60 17.29
N ALA A 25 -8.87 -14.54 17.98
CA ALA A 25 -7.88 -15.61 17.95
C ALA A 25 -8.43 -16.92 18.53
N ASP A 26 -9.17 -16.86 19.64
CA ASP A 26 -9.82 -18.04 20.23
C ASP A 26 -10.82 -18.65 19.24
N TRP A 27 -11.65 -17.82 18.61
CA TRP A 27 -12.60 -18.27 17.58
C TRP A 27 -11.89 -18.90 16.37
N LEU A 28 -10.79 -18.29 15.89
CA LEU A 28 -10.01 -18.83 14.76
C LEU A 28 -9.46 -20.23 15.06
N GLU A 29 -8.95 -20.45 16.27
CA GLU A 29 -8.44 -21.74 16.71
C GLU A 29 -9.55 -22.80 16.75
N GLU A 30 -10.75 -22.44 17.23
CA GLU A 30 -11.94 -23.30 17.17
C GLU A 30 -12.38 -23.64 15.73
N GLN A 31 -12.17 -22.72 14.78
CA GLN A 31 -12.44 -22.96 13.36
C GLN A 31 -11.31 -23.72 12.63
N GLY A 32 -10.23 -24.07 13.33
CA GLY A 32 -9.08 -24.80 12.77
C GLY A 32 -8.00 -23.93 12.15
N ASP A 33 -8.06 -22.60 12.28
CA ASP A 33 -7.02 -21.66 11.85
C ASP A 33 -6.09 -21.27 13.03
N ALA A 34 -5.49 -22.31 13.62
CA ALA A 34 -4.51 -22.14 14.69
C ALA A 34 -3.29 -21.27 14.28
N PRO A 35 -2.76 -21.35 13.04
CA PRO A 35 -1.66 -20.47 12.62
C PRO A 35 -2.01 -18.98 12.72
N ARG A 36 -3.23 -18.58 12.33
CA ARG A 36 -3.64 -17.18 12.41
C ARG A 36 -3.87 -16.72 13.85
N ALA A 37 -4.49 -17.57 14.67
CA ALA A 37 -4.65 -17.32 16.11
C ALA A 37 -3.29 -17.12 16.80
N GLN A 38 -2.31 -17.96 16.46
CA GLN A 38 -0.96 -17.88 16.99
C GLN A 38 -0.26 -16.59 16.59
N LEU A 39 -0.38 -16.15 15.33
CA LEU A 39 0.19 -14.86 14.89
C LEU A 39 -0.35 -13.70 15.74
N ILE A 40 -1.67 -13.65 15.95
CA ILE A 40 -2.31 -12.58 16.74
C ILE A 40 -1.69 -12.53 18.15
N ARG A 41 -1.64 -13.67 18.84
CA ARG A 41 -1.13 -13.76 20.22
C ARG A 41 0.35 -13.39 20.30
N ILE A 42 1.18 -13.89 19.36
CA ILE A 42 2.62 -13.55 19.29
C ILE A 42 2.82 -12.05 19.09
N GLN A 43 2.12 -11.43 18.13
CA GLN A 43 2.31 -10.01 17.83
C GLN A 43 1.78 -9.11 18.95
N ILE A 44 0.73 -9.52 19.68
CA ILE A 44 0.27 -8.81 20.89
C ILE A 44 1.31 -8.92 22.01
N GLU A 45 1.85 -10.12 22.28
CA GLU A 45 2.90 -10.33 23.29
C GLU A 45 4.13 -9.45 22.98
N LEU A 46 4.59 -9.44 21.73
CA LEU A 46 5.67 -8.56 21.28
C LEU A 46 5.34 -7.07 21.44
N ALA A 47 4.11 -6.65 21.14
CA ALA A 47 3.69 -5.25 21.23
C ALA A 47 3.58 -4.73 22.66
N ARG A 48 3.28 -5.61 23.64
CA ARG A 48 3.21 -5.27 25.07
C ARG A 48 4.59 -5.07 25.71
N GLY A 49 5.65 -5.47 25.03
CA GLY A 49 7.03 -5.38 25.51
C GLY A 49 7.43 -6.63 26.28
N VAL A 50 8.18 -7.51 25.61
CA VAL A 50 8.76 -8.71 26.23
C VAL A 50 10.10 -8.35 26.87
N GLU A 51 10.21 -8.51 28.19
CA GLU A 51 11.42 -8.15 28.94
C GLU A 51 12.61 -9.07 28.63
N ASP A 52 12.35 -10.37 28.45
CA ASP A 52 13.37 -11.36 28.13
C ASP A 52 13.77 -11.31 26.63
N PRO A 53 15.04 -10.97 26.31
CA PRO A 53 15.51 -10.91 24.93
C PRO A 53 15.46 -12.25 24.20
N ASP A 54 15.67 -13.37 24.90
CA ASP A 54 15.69 -14.70 24.29
C ASP A 54 14.28 -15.09 23.84
N ARG A 55 13.29 -14.92 24.73
CA ARG A 55 11.86 -15.07 24.42
C ARG A 55 11.43 -14.13 23.28
N ALA A 56 11.83 -12.86 23.32
CA ALA A 56 11.51 -11.91 22.25
C ALA A 56 12.11 -12.37 20.91
N GLY A 57 13.33 -12.92 20.93
CA GLY A 57 13.98 -13.49 19.76
C GLY A 57 13.25 -14.71 19.20
N GLU A 58 12.78 -15.61 20.07
CA GLU A 58 11.95 -16.77 19.68
C GLU A 58 10.65 -16.35 19.02
N LEU A 59 9.90 -15.45 19.65
CA LEU A 59 8.64 -14.92 19.14
C LEU A 59 8.80 -14.29 17.77
N ARG A 60 9.85 -13.48 17.55
CA ARG A 60 10.14 -12.88 16.24
C ARG A 60 10.49 -13.91 15.17
N ARG A 61 11.19 -14.99 15.53
CA ARG A 61 11.47 -16.11 14.60
C ARG A 61 10.17 -16.81 14.20
N MET A 62 9.31 -17.10 15.17
CA MET A 62 8.01 -17.73 14.93
C MET A 62 7.08 -16.83 14.09
N GLU A 63 6.97 -15.55 14.44
CA GLU A 63 6.24 -14.53 13.67
C GLU A 63 6.69 -14.52 12.21
N LYS A 64 8.01 -14.42 11.98
CA LYS A 64 8.57 -14.41 10.62
C LYS A 64 8.27 -15.69 9.86
N GLN A 65 8.30 -16.85 10.53
CA GLN A 65 7.95 -18.13 9.92
C GLN A 65 6.47 -18.17 9.53
N LEU A 66 5.56 -17.78 10.43
CA LEU A 66 4.13 -17.74 10.16
C LEU A 66 3.81 -16.82 8.98
N LEU A 67 4.32 -15.59 8.99
CA LEU A 67 4.10 -14.62 7.91
C LEU A 67 4.65 -15.12 6.57
N ARG A 68 5.84 -15.75 6.56
CA ARG A 68 6.42 -16.29 5.32
C ARG A 68 5.56 -17.39 4.67
N HIS A 69 4.85 -18.18 5.46
CA HIS A 69 4.07 -19.31 4.93
C HIS A 69 2.61 -18.96 4.66
N HIS A 70 2.02 -18.02 5.41
CA HIS A 70 0.58 -17.81 5.40
C HIS A 70 0.13 -16.38 5.05
N ALA A 71 1.04 -15.39 4.95
CA ALA A 71 0.62 -14.01 4.71
C ALA A 71 -0.19 -13.85 3.41
N ASP A 72 0.21 -14.52 2.33
CA ASP A 72 -0.49 -14.43 1.04
C ASP A 72 -1.92 -14.98 1.13
N GLU A 73 -2.10 -16.11 1.81
CA GLU A 73 -3.41 -16.71 2.08
C GLU A 73 -4.29 -15.76 2.91
N TRP A 74 -3.73 -15.18 3.98
CA TRP A 74 -4.47 -14.27 4.84
C TRP A 74 -4.81 -12.93 4.18
N LEU A 75 -4.00 -12.47 3.22
CA LEU A 75 -4.26 -11.26 2.44
C LEU A 75 -5.17 -11.51 1.24
N MET A 76 -5.42 -12.77 0.85
CA MET A 76 -6.20 -13.11 -0.34
C MET A 76 -7.58 -12.43 -0.39
N PRO A 77 -8.42 -12.41 0.67
CA PRO A 77 -9.73 -11.76 0.60
C PRO A 77 -9.64 -10.24 0.33
N LEU A 78 -8.60 -9.59 0.86
CA LEU A 78 -8.34 -8.17 0.64
C LEU A 78 -7.85 -7.92 -0.79
N ASN A 79 -6.89 -8.71 -1.26
CA ASN A 79 -6.35 -8.62 -2.62
C ASN A 79 -7.44 -8.85 -3.68
N GLU A 80 -8.31 -9.85 -3.48
CA GLU A 80 -9.43 -10.11 -4.39
C GLU A 80 -10.40 -8.93 -4.48
N ARG A 81 -10.69 -8.27 -3.35
CA ARG A 81 -11.57 -7.10 -3.33
C ARG A 81 -10.93 -5.91 -4.05
N ILE A 82 -9.63 -5.69 -3.84
CA ILE A 82 -8.87 -4.64 -4.52
C ILE A 82 -8.81 -4.91 -6.02
N ASP A 83 -8.55 -6.14 -6.44
CA ASP A 83 -8.51 -6.51 -7.86
C ASP A 83 -9.89 -6.45 -8.52
N ALA A 84 -10.95 -6.79 -7.80
CA ALA A 84 -12.33 -6.55 -8.26
C ALA A 84 -12.60 -5.06 -8.46
N ARG A 85 -12.18 -4.21 -7.52
CA ARG A 85 -12.34 -2.76 -7.60
C ARG A 85 -11.53 -2.16 -8.75
N ARG A 86 -10.28 -2.58 -8.92
CA ARG A 86 -9.38 -2.18 -10.02
C ARG A 86 -9.99 -2.47 -11.39
N ARG A 87 -10.61 -3.65 -11.56
CA ARG A 87 -11.31 -4.01 -12.81
C ARG A 87 -12.53 -3.13 -13.12
N GLN A 88 -13.21 -2.61 -12.10
CA GLN A 88 -14.37 -1.73 -12.28
C GLN A 88 -13.99 -0.30 -12.65
N ILE A 89 -12.91 0.23 -12.07
CA ILE A 89 -12.49 1.63 -12.27
C ILE A 89 -11.77 1.82 -13.62
N GLY A 90 -11.22 0.74 -14.20
CA GLY A 90 -10.37 0.81 -15.40
C GLY A 90 -8.98 1.36 -15.06
N PRO A 91 -8.07 1.49 -16.05
CA PRO A 91 -6.77 2.11 -15.79
C PRO A 91 -6.95 3.52 -15.24
N LEU A 92 -6.02 3.98 -14.40
CA LEU A 92 -5.99 5.33 -13.85
C LEU A 92 -6.08 6.34 -15.01
N ARG A 93 -7.29 6.82 -15.33
CA ARG A 93 -7.45 7.94 -16.27
C ARG A 93 -7.04 9.17 -15.49
N LEU A 94 -5.87 9.70 -15.81
CA LEU A 94 -5.39 10.97 -15.30
C LEU A 94 -5.71 12.06 -16.33
N PRO A 95 -6.85 12.79 -16.23
CA PRO A 95 -7.06 14.02 -17.01
C PRO A 95 -5.90 15.02 -16.84
N GLU A 96 -5.18 14.93 -15.71
CA GLU A 96 -4.04 15.76 -15.37
C GLU A 96 -2.72 15.30 -16.01
N PHE A 97 -2.61 14.06 -16.51
CA PHE A 97 -1.37 13.59 -17.17
C PHE A 97 -1.08 14.36 -18.46
N GLU A 98 -2.12 14.68 -19.24
CA GLU A 98 -1.97 15.51 -20.45
C GLU A 98 -1.52 16.95 -20.10
N ARG A 99 -2.11 17.57 -19.08
CA ARG A 99 -1.70 18.91 -18.60
C ARG A 99 -0.31 18.90 -17.95
N MET A 100 0.04 17.83 -17.26
CA MET A 100 1.32 17.64 -16.60
C MET A 100 2.42 17.35 -17.62
N PHE A 101 2.13 16.58 -18.67
CA PHE A 101 3.01 16.41 -19.82
C PHE A 101 3.28 17.77 -20.46
N ASP A 102 2.23 18.56 -20.70
CA ASP A 102 2.42 19.92 -21.19
C ASP A 102 3.30 20.73 -20.20
N LEU A 103 3.09 20.67 -18.87
CA LEU A 103 3.92 21.41 -17.90
C LEU A 103 5.38 20.95 -17.81
N LEU A 104 5.65 19.64 -17.85
CA LEU A 104 6.99 19.05 -17.77
C LEU A 104 7.80 19.29 -19.05
N PHE A 105 7.13 19.34 -20.21
CA PHE A 105 7.76 19.45 -21.53
C PHE A 105 7.61 20.83 -22.20
N SER A 106 6.82 21.76 -21.63
CA SER A 106 6.72 23.16 -22.10
C SER A 106 7.92 24.03 -21.69
N SER A 107 8.72 23.59 -20.73
CA SER A 107 9.95 24.28 -20.36
C SER A 107 11.11 23.72 -21.18
N ARG A 108 11.86 24.59 -21.88
CA ARG A 108 13.16 24.26 -22.50
C ARG A 108 14.21 23.95 -21.41
N SER A 109 13.99 22.92 -20.60
CA SER A 109 14.82 22.58 -19.45
C SER A 109 15.33 21.15 -19.54
N ASN A 110 16.62 21.08 -19.88
CA ASN A 110 17.58 20.03 -19.60
C ASN A 110 17.22 18.56 -20.00
N PRO A 111 17.78 18.03 -21.11
CA PRO A 111 17.53 16.65 -21.57
C PRO A 111 18.01 15.54 -20.62
N SER A 112 18.69 15.87 -19.52
CA SER A 112 19.14 14.93 -18.50
C SER A 112 18.02 14.42 -17.57
N LEU A 113 16.89 15.14 -17.43
CA LEU A 113 15.72 14.65 -16.69
C LEU A 113 14.91 13.58 -17.46
N LEU A 114 15.18 13.43 -18.76
CA LEU A 114 14.56 12.44 -19.65
C LEU A 114 15.37 11.13 -19.74
N ASN A 115 16.46 11.03 -18.97
CA ASN A 115 17.35 9.88 -18.98
C ASN A 115 17.06 8.78 -17.93
N PRO A 116 15.80 8.44 -17.56
CA PRO A 116 15.50 7.11 -17.03
C PRO A 116 14.92 6.17 -18.09
N PHE A 117 14.61 6.65 -19.30
CA PHE A 117 14.06 5.85 -20.39
C PHE A 117 15.06 5.77 -21.56
N PRO A 118 15.86 4.69 -21.67
CA PRO A 118 16.96 4.59 -22.65
C PRO A 118 16.50 4.44 -24.11
N LEU A 119 15.22 4.69 -24.41
CA LEU A 119 14.61 4.51 -25.73
C LEU A 119 14.57 5.78 -26.59
N PHE A 120 14.82 6.95 -26.01
CA PHE A 120 14.88 8.20 -26.77
C PHE A 120 16.33 8.62 -26.99
N GLN A 121 16.81 8.45 -28.23
CA GLN A 121 18.03 9.12 -28.65
C GLN A 121 17.79 10.63 -28.59
N THR A 122 18.78 11.37 -28.10
CA THR A 122 18.79 12.84 -28.04
C THR A 122 18.29 13.44 -29.36
N GLY A 123 17.06 13.99 -29.36
CA GLY A 123 16.45 14.61 -30.55
C GLY A 123 15.00 14.23 -30.88
N ALA A 124 14.32 13.38 -30.09
CA ALA A 124 12.90 13.12 -30.31
C ALA A 124 12.04 14.39 -30.07
N ASP A 125 11.17 14.71 -31.03
CA ASP A 125 10.24 15.85 -30.95
C ASP A 125 9.19 15.62 -29.83
N THR A 126 8.71 16.70 -29.20
CA THR A 126 7.74 16.67 -28.10
C THR A 126 6.48 15.89 -28.47
N GLU A 127 6.06 15.97 -29.74
CA GLU A 127 4.91 15.24 -30.26
C GLU A 127 5.19 13.72 -30.39
N GLN A 128 6.42 13.33 -30.76
CA GLN A 128 6.84 11.93 -30.79
C GLN A 128 6.99 11.34 -29.38
N MET A 129 7.52 12.13 -28.43
CA MET A 129 7.55 11.74 -27.02
C MET A 129 6.12 11.58 -26.46
N ARG A 130 5.20 12.50 -26.78
CA ARG A 130 3.80 12.43 -26.37
C ARG A 130 3.12 11.17 -26.90
N ALA A 131 3.26 10.90 -28.21
CA ALA A 131 2.70 9.71 -28.84
C ALA A 131 3.31 8.42 -28.28
N PHE A 132 4.62 8.39 -28.03
CA PHE A 132 5.28 7.25 -27.39
C PHE A 132 4.80 7.05 -25.95
N PHE A 133 4.73 8.08 -25.10
CA PHE A 133 4.26 7.93 -23.72
C PHE A 133 2.77 7.57 -23.67
N ALA A 134 1.94 8.16 -24.52
CA ALA A 134 0.54 7.76 -24.65
C ALA A 134 0.40 6.30 -25.10
N SER A 135 1.21 5.82 -26.05
CA SER A 135 1.23 4.43 -26.50
C SER A 135 1.87 3.48 -25.48
N PHE A 136 2.93 3.89 -24.79
CA PHE A 136 3.65 3.10 -23.81
C PHE A 136 2.84 2.97 -22.52
N PHE A 137 2.23 4.04 -22.02
CA PHE A 137 1.31 3.93 -20.89
C PHE A 137 -0.05 3.34 -21.29
N SER A 138 -0.50 3.47 -22.55
CA SER A 138 -1.62 2.68 -23.08
C SER A 138 -1.29 1.19 -23.04
N ASP A 139 -0.27 0.73 -23.78
CA ASP A 139 -0.06 -0.70 -24.00
C ASP A 139 0.73 -1.38 -22.86
N ALA A 140 1.68 -0.70 -22.21
CA ALA A 140 2.45 -1.27 -21.12
C ALA A 140 1.66 -1.35 -19.79
N LEU A 141 0.63 -0.52 -19.58
CA LEU A 141 -0.32 -0.75 -18.48
C LEU A 141 -1.20 -1.99 -18.72
N HIS A 142 -1.38 -2.40 -19.99
CA HIS A 142 -2.21 -3.56 -20.34
C HIS A 142 -1.39 -4.87 -20.40
N GLN A 143 -0.10 -4.79 -20.76
CA GLN A 143 0.73 -5.98 -21.04
C GLN A 143 1.85 -6.24 -20.02
N HIS A 144 2.23 -5.28 -19.18
CA HIS A 144 3.31 -5.46 -18.20
C HIS A 144 3.00 -4.95 -16.79
N PRO A 145 3.56 -5.60 -15.74
CA PRO A 145 3.14 -5.48 -14.35
C PRO A 145 3.68 -4.23 -13.64
N PHE A 146 3.77 -3.07 -14.30
CA PHE A 146 4.09 -1.81 -13.63
C PHE A 146 2.95 -1.30 -12.72
N ALA A 147 1.74 -1.82 -12.90
CA ALA A 147 0.64 -1.72 -11.94
C ALA A 147 0.88 -2.51 -10.63
N GLN A 148 2.00 -3.25 -10.53
CA GLN A 148 2.46 -3.98 -9.33
C GLN A 148 3.62 -3.28 -8.59
N MET A 149 3.81 -1.97 -8.76
CA MET A 149 4.39 -1.15 -7.69
C MET A 149 3.33 -0.98 -6.59
N ALA A 150 2.89 -2.06 -5.96
CA ALA A 150 3.49 -2.75 -4.82
C ALA A 150 2.75 -2.35 -3.54
N LEU A 151 1.41 -2.43 -3.60
CA LEU A 151 0.60 -2.46 -2.39
C LEU A 151 1.10 -3.65 -1.55
N ARG A 152 1.76 -3.33 -0.44
CA ARG A 152 2.31 -4.31 0.48
C ARG A 152 1.74 -4.06 1.85
N PHE A 153 1.42 -5.16 2.53
CA PHE A 153 0.89 -5.10 3.89
C PHE A 153 1.93 -5.59 4.88
N SER A 154 2.01 -4.90 6.02
CA SER A 154 2.68 -5.43 7.19
C SER A 154 1.66 -5.73 8.27
N PHE A 155 1.82 -6.89 8.89
CA PHE A 155 0.96 -7.32 9.97
C PHE A 155 1.40 -6.72 11.30
N ARG A 156 0.44 -6.17 12.06
CA ARG A 156 0.60 -5.83 13.47
C ARG A 156 -0.58 -6.41 14.23
N ARG A 157 -0.30 -7.00 15.40
CA ARG A 157 -1.30 -7.67 16.27
C ARG A 157 -2.22 -8.64 15.51
N GLY A 158 -1.68 -9.27 14.47
CA GLY A 158 -2.32 -10.25 13.61
C GLY A 158 -3.21 -9.69 12.50
N PHE A 159 -3.17 -8.39 12.20
CA PHE A 159 -3.96 -7.77 11.13
C PHE A 159 -3.12 -6.87 10.21
N PRO A 160 -3.55 -6.64 8.95
CA PRO A 160 -2.91 -5.67 8.06
C PRO A 160 -3.14 -4.23 8.58
N GLU A 161 -2.27 -3.77 9.48
CA GLU A 161 -2.40 -2.42 10.05
C GLU A 161 -1.52 -1.39 9.32
N VAL A 162 -0.54 -1.85 8.54
CA VAL A 162 0.32 -0.97 7.75
C VAL A 162 0.21 -1.34 6.28
N ALA A 163 -0.01 -0.34 5.42
CA ALA A 163 0.03 -0.50 3.98
C ALA A 163 1.08 0.42 3.36
N ALA A 164 1.98 -0.13 2.55
CA ALA A 164 2.87 0.63 1.70
C ALA A 164 2.28 0.68 0.29
N LEU A 165 2.03 1.87 -0.23
CA LEU A 165 1.33 2.09 -1.50
C LEU A 165 1.60 3.49 -2.08
N LEU A 166 1.09 3.74 -3.28
CA LEU A 166 1.06 5.07 -3.89
C LEU A 166 -0.14 5.89 -3.36
N ALA A 167 -0.08 7.22 -3.36
CA ALA A 167 -1.24 8.02 -2.93
C ALA A 167 -2.46 7.80 -3.84
N ALA A 168 -2.24 7.65 -5.14
CA ALA A 168 -3.31 7.36 -6.09
C ALA A 168 -4.05 6.05 -5.72
N ASP A 169 -3.32 5.00 -5.36
CA ASP A 169 -3.91 3.73 -4.91
C ASP A 169 -4.69 3.91 -3.60
N PHE A 170 -4.15 4.70 -2.66
CA PHE A 170 -4.86 4.98 -1.41
C PHE A 170 -6.19 5.66 -1.68
N LEU A 171 -6.20 6.71 -2.50
CA LEU A 171 -7.42 7.45 -2.85
C LEU A 171 -8.45 6.56 -3.56
N GLN A 172 -8.00 5.57 -4.34
CA GLN A 172 -8.90 4.65 -5.05
C GLN A 172 -9.46 3.53 -4.20
N PHE A 173 -8.67 3.03 -3.23
CA PHE A 173 -8.99 1.80 -2.51
C PHE A 173 -9.21 2.01 -1.01
N ALA A 174 -9.16 3.25 -0.49
CA ALA A 174 -9.33 3.51 0.93
C ALA A 174 -10.63 2.91 1.49
N ASP A 175 -11.75 3.01 0.76
CA ASP A 175 -13.01 2.38 1.15
C ASP A 175 -12.86 0.87 1.42
N VAL A 176 -12.27 0.15 0.46
CA VAL A 176 -11.99 -1.29 0.56
C VAL A 176 -10.99 -1.61 1.67
N LEU A 177 -9.92 -0.82 1.78
CA LEU A 177 -8.86 -1.03 2.77
C LEU A 177 -9.41 -0.94 4.20
N PHE A 178 -10.25 0.06 4.48
CA PHE A 178 -10.83 0.27 5.81
C PHE A 178 -12.05 -0.60 6.10
N GLU A 179 -12.70 -1.18 5.07
CA GLU A 179 -13.78 -2.15 5.26
C GLU A 179 -13.26 -3.50 5.76
N LEU A 180 -12.08 -3.92 5.28
CA LEU A 180 -11.57 -5.28 5.47
C LEU A 180 -10.35 -5.37 6.38
N ALA A 181 -9.70 -4.24 6.69
CA ALA A 181 -8.52 -4.22 7.54
C ALA A 181 -8.57 -3.07 8.56
N PRO A 182 -8.10 -3.30 9.81
CA PRO A 182 -7.90 -2.23 10.79
C PRO A 182 -6.64 -1.42 10.44
N LEU A 183 -6.63 -0.78 9.27
CA LEU A 183 -5.49 -0.02 8.78
C LEU A 183 -5.22 1.19 9.68
N ARG A 184 -3.98 1.37 10.12
CA ARG A 184 -3.55 2.44 11.04
C ARG A 184 -2.43 3.31 10.50
N GLU A 185 -1.63 2.76 9.60
CA GLU A 185 -0.47 3.46 9.07
C GLU A 185 -0.38 3.25 7.56
N ILE A 186 -0.10 4.32 6.82
CA ILE A 186 0.24 4.20 5.41
C ILE A 186 1.63 4.76 5.14
N HIS A 187 2.37 4.05 4.28
CA HIS A 187 3.68 4.46 3.79
C HIS A 187 3.54 4.80 2.32
N VAL A 188 3.57 6.09 2.02
CA VAL A 188 3.44 6.61 0.66
C VAL A 188 4.83 6.74 0.08
N GLN A 189 5.13 5.92 -0.93
CA GLN A 189 6.44 5.86 -1.60
C GLN A 189 6.36 6.49 -2.99
N GLU A 190 6.49 7.81 -3.06
CA GLU A 190 6.49 8.51 -4.36
C GLU A 190 7.16 9.89 -4.32
N SER A 191 7.53 10.38 -5.50
CA SER A 191 7.94 11.76 -5.67
C SER A 191 6.72 12.68 -5.50
N PRO A 192 6.84 13.82 -4.80
CA PRO A 192 5.71 14.73 -4.54
C PRO A 192 5.07 15.33 -5.80
N PHE A 193 5.71 15.17 -6.96
CA PHE A 193 5.17 15.57 -8.27
C PHE A 193 4.28 14.50 -8.92
N ARG A 194 4.05 13.36 -8.26
CA ARG A 194 3.15 12.31 -8.74
C ARG A 194 1.68 12.68 -8.49
N PRO A 195 0.77 12.36 -9.43
CA PRO A 195 -0.66 12.62 -9.29
C PRO A 195 -1.25 11.96 -8.03
N GLY A 196 -2.13 12.67 -7.33
CA GLY A 196 -2.78 12.18 -6.11
C GLY A 196 -2.06 12.56 -4.82
N PHE A 197 -0.78 12.94 -4.87
CA PHE A 197 -0.01 13.27 -3.67
C PHE A 197 -0.59 14.47 -2.90
N ILE A 198 -1.01 15.54 -3.59
CA ILE A 198 -1.66 16.68 -2.94
C ILE A 198 -3.08 16.32 -2.48
N GLN A 199 -3.81 15.58 -3.31
CA GLN A 199 -5.17 15.12 -3.03
C GLN A 199 -5.22 14.19 -1.80
N LEU A 200 -4.13 13.47 -1.51
CA LEU A 200 -3.99 12.63 -0.31
C LEU A 200 -4.32 13.41 0.95
N PHE A 201 -3.76 14.61 1.11
CA PHE A 201 -3.93 15.44 2.31
C PHE A 201 -5.35 15.99 2.47
N SER A 202 -6.19 15.88 1.44
CA SER A 202 -7.61 16.23 1.49
C SER A 202 -8.50 15.00 1.70
N SER A 203 -7.92 13.81 1.84
CA SER A 203 -8.68 12.57 2.02
C SER A 203 -9.22 12.45 3.45
N PRO A 204 -10.55 12.27 3.65
CA PRO A 204 -11.13 12.09 4.98
C PRO A 204 -10.66 10.79 5.65
N TRP A 205 -10.13 9.85 4.87
CA TRP A 205 -9.63 8.58 5.38
C TRP A 205 -8.34 8.72 6.19
N LEU A 206 -7.60 9.83 6.04
CA LEU A 206 -6.41 10.09 6.86
C LEU A 206 -6.76 10.26 8.35
N GLU A 207 -7.96 10.72 8.68
CA GLU A 207 -8.43 10.87 10.07
C GLU A 207 -8.52 9.53 10.82
N LYS A 208 -8.62 8.41 10.08
CA LYS A 208 -8.67 7.07 10.64
C LYS A 208 -7.28 6.47 10.90
N LEU A 209 -6.23 7.11 10.41
CA LEU A 209 -4.86 6.66 10.56
C LEU A 209 -4.23 7.28 11.82
N SER A 210 -3.36 6.51 12.49
CA SER A 210 -2.50 7.00 13.56
C SER A 210 -1.09 7.35 13.06
N GLY A 211 -0.76 7.01 11.80
CA GLY A 211 0.54 7.28 11.20
C GLY A 211 0.48 7.48 9.69
N LEU A 212 1.28 8.41 9.20
CA LEU A 212 1.52 8.67 7.79
C LEU A 212 3.01 8.84 7.58
N GLU A 213 3.63 7.94 6.82
CA GLU A 213 5.03 8.06 6.41
C GLU A 213 5.09 8.43 4.93
N LEU A 214 5.79 9.52 4.61
CA LEU A 214 6.00 9.98 3.25
C LEU A 214 7.48 9.76 2.90
N ARG A 215 7.76 8.88 1.93
CA ARG A 215 9.10 8.67 1.38
C ARG A 215 9.13 9.12 -0.07
N GLY A 216 10.00 10.08 -0.37
CA GLY A 216 10.25 10.54 -1.73
C GLY A 216 11.68 11.05 -1.88
N GLU A 217 12.20 10.95 -3.09
CA GLU A 217 13.44 11.63 -3.47
C GLU A 217 13.08 13.02 -4.00
N LEU A 218 13.68 14.05 -3.40
CA LEU A 218 13.70 15.39 -3.98
C LEU A 218 14.81 15.40 -5.02
N ILE A 219 14.43 15.40 -6.30
CA ILE A 219 15.39 15.55 -7.40
C ILE A 219 15.23 16.96 -7.93
N GLY A 220 16.25 17.79 -7.77
CA GLY A 220 16.29 19.16 -8.30
C GLY A 220 17.73 19.67 -8.44
N PRO A 221 18.02 20.51 -9.44
CA PRO A 221 19.37 21.05 -9.70
C PRO A 221 19.89 21.99 -8.60
N SER A 222 19.10 22.23 -7.55
CA SER A 222 19.41 23.13 -6.43
C SER A 222 19.82 22.40 -5.15
N LEU A 223 19.99 21.08 -5.17
CA LEU A 223 20.50 20.29 -4.04
C LEU A 223 22.03 20.12 -4.08
N ASP A 224 22.66 20.53 -5.17
CA ASP A 224 24.11 20.68 -5.30
C ASP A 224 24.54 22.06 -4.77
N ALA A 225 24.52 22.25 -3.45
CA ALA A 225 25.12 23.39 -2.78
C ALA A 225 26.41 22.98 -2.06
#